data_AF-A0A8S1ANB0-F1
#
_entry.id   AF-A0A8S1ANB0-F1
#
_cell.length_a   1.000
_cell.length_b   1.000
_cell.length_c   1.000
_cell.angle_alpha   90.00
_cell.angle_beta   90.00
_cell.angle_gamma   90.00
#
_symmetry.space_group_name_H-M   'P 1'
#
loop_
_entity.id
_entity.type
_entity.pdbx_description
1 polymer ?
#
loop_
_entity_poly.entity_id
_entity_poly.type
_entity_poly.pdbx_seq_one_letter_code
_entity_poly.pdbx_strand_id
1 'polypeptide(L)'
;MWALSNQSGIPNLAEPRPLQTQTERQHHFESFLDAFPKMESHYCRATSTRTYLEPNWSTLTELYSFYQKQAAEDNIKHFSWTHFSQELKKRNMTLFQNRKDQCDTCFAFT
;
A
#
# COMPACT_ATOMS: atom_id res chain seq x y z
N MET A 1 -1.99 -36.10 50.64
CA MET A 1 -2.31 -35.97 49.21
C MET A 1 -1.90 -34.57 48.78
N TRP A 2 -0.88 -34.44 47.92
CA TRP A 2 -0.34 -33.16 47.46
C TRP A 2 -0.79 -32.96 46.02
N ALA A 3 -1.72 -32.04 45.79
CA ALA A 3 -2.13 -31.63 44.46
C ALA A 3 -1.38 -30.35 44.11
N LEU A 4 -0.30 -30.48 43.34
CA LEU A 4 0.31 -29.36 42.64
C LEU A 4 -0.36 -29.26 41.28
N SER A 5 -1.39 -28.41 41.17
CA SER A 5 -1.93 -27.98 39.89
C SER A 5 -0.96 -26.97 39.28
N ASN A 6 -0.04 -27.47 38.46
CA ASN A 6 0.85 -26.66 37.64
C ASN A 6 0.05 -26.14 36.43
N GLN A 7 -0.54 -24.95 36.54
CA GLN A 7 -1.23 -24.29 35.43
C GLN A 7 -0.20 -23.49 34.60
N SER A 8 0.59 -24.19 33.80
CA SER A 8 1.33 -23.56 32.70
C SER A 8 0.32 -23.25 31.58
N GLY A 9 -0.16 -22.01 31.54
CA GLY A 9 -0.90 -21.48 30.40
C GLY A 9 0.00 -21.48 29.17
N ILE A 10 -0.26 -22.42 28.25
CA ILE A 10 0.37 -22.44 26.94
C ILE A 10 -0.19 -21.24 26.16
N PRO A 11 0.62 -20.26 25.73
CA PRO A 11 0.14 -19.21 24.85
C PRO A 11 -0.28 -19.82 23.51
N ASN A 12 -1.47 -19.42 23.08
CA ASN A 12 -2.14 -19.77 21.83
C ASN A 12 -1.14 -19.90 20.66
N LEU A 13 -0.92 -21.13 20.19
CA LEU A 13 -0.20 -21.41 18.96
C LEU A 13 -1.04 -20.85 17.82
N ALA A 14 -0.53 -19.79 17.18
CA ALA A 14 -1.15 -19.11 16.06
C ALA A 14 -1.77 -20.12 15.08
N GLU A 15 -3.09 -20.03 14.89
CA GLU A 15 -3.80 -20.85 13.92
C GLU A 15 -3.11 -20.72 12.55
N PRO A 16 -2.93 -21.82 11.81
CA PRO A 16 -2.30 -21.78 10.50
C PRO A 16 -3.14 -20.88 9.59
N ARG A 17 -2.55 -19.75 9.20
CA ARG A 17 -3.17 -18.79 8.27
C ARG A 17 -3.62 -19.56 7.02
N PRO A 18 -4.88 -19.42 6.56
CA PRO A 18 -5.34 -20.11 5.38
C PRO A 18 -4.40 -19.82 4.20
N LEU A 19 -4.07 -20.85 3.43
CA LEU A 19 -3.24 -20.73 2.24
C LEU A 19 -3.96 -19.87 1.21
N GLN A 20 -3.68 -18.57 1.20
CA GLN A 20 -4.28 -17.66 0.24
C GLN A 20 -3.80 -17.97 -1.17
N THR A 21 -4.77 -18.07 -2.07
CA THR A 21 -4.52 -18.27 -3.49
C THR A 21 -3.92 -16.99 -4.10
N GLN A 22 -3.15 -17.15 -5.19
CA GLN A 22 -2.57 -16.03 -5.93
C GLN A 22 -3.65 -15.03 -6.41
N THR A 23 -4.84 -15.52 -6.73
CA THR A 23 -5.99 -14.73 -7.16
C THR A 23 -6.53 -13.83 -6.04
N GLU A 24 -6.66 -14.34 -4.82
CA GLU A 24 -7.10 -13.55 -3.67
C GLU A 24 -6.15 -12.39 -3.38
N ARG A 25 -4.84 -12.65 -3.44
CA ARG A 25 -3.84 -11.59 -3.24
C ARG A 25 -3.91 -10.52 -4.32
N GLN A 26 -4.11 -10.92 -5.59
CA GLN A 26 -4.29 -9.98 -6.69
C GLN A 26 -5.54 -9.14 -6.49
N HIS A 27 -6.68 -9.77 -6.19
CA HIS A 27 -7.93 -9.05 -5.98
C HIS A 27 -7.83 -8.05 -4.82
N HIS A 28 -7.19 -8.43 -3.72
CA HIS A 28 -6.93 -7.51 -2.60
C HIS A 28 -6.04 -6.34 -3.01
N PHE A 29 -4.98 -6.62 -3.76
CA PHE A 29 -4.07 -5.58 -4.24
C PHE A 29 -4.76 -4.61 -5.22
N GLU A 30 -5.58 -5.11 -6.13
CA GLU A 30 -6.36 -4.27 -7.05
C GLU A 30 -7.40 -3.46 -6.28
N SER A 31 -8.13 -4.09 -5.36
CA SER A 31 -9.11 -3.40 -4.50
C SER A 31 -8.46 -2.31 -3.66
N PHE A 32 -7.26 -2.57 -3.12
CA PHE A 32 -6.46 -1.59 -2.39
C PHE A 32 -6.15 -0.38 -3.28
N LEU A 33 -5.65 -0.61 -4.50
CA LEU A 33 -5.33 0.46 -5.44
C LEU A 33 -6.56 1.25 -5.91
N ASP A 34 -7.70 0.58 -6.10
CA ASP A 34 -8.96 1.21 -6.51
C ASP A 34 -9.67 1.95 -5.37
N ALA A 35 -9.43 1.55 -4.11
CA ALA A 35 -9.91 2.26 -2.93
C ALA A 35 -9.20 3.60 -2.69
N PHE A 36 -8.07 3.87 -3.37
CA PHE A 36 -7.42 5.17 -3.21
C PHE A 36 -8.29 6.30 -3.77
N PRO A 37 -8.50 7.37 -2.98
CA PRO A 37 -9.13 8.57 -3.49
C PRO A 37 -8.26 9.14 -4.61
N LYS A 38 -8.81 9.11 -5.83
CA LYS A 38 -8.22 9.75 -6.99
C LYS A 38 -8.41 11.24 -6.81
N MET A 39 -7.32 11.98 -6.89
CA MET A 39 -7.36 13.42 -6.72
C MET A 39 -8.12 14.04 -7.91
N GLU A 40 -8.87 15.09 -7.65
CA GLU A 40 -9.79 15.67 -8.64
C GLU A 40 -9.04 16.08 -9.92
N SER A 41 -9.69 15.86 -11.06
CA SER A 41 -9.10 16.07 -12.39
C SER A 41 -8.64 17.51 -12.64
N HIS A 42 -9.08 18.51 -11.88
CA HIS A 42 -8.68 19.91 -12.09
C HIS A 42 -7.21 20.18 -11.75
N TYR A 43 -6.55 19.31 -10.97
CA TYR A 43 -5.10 19.34 -10.80
C TYR A 43 -4.36 18.55 -11.89
N CYS A 44 -5.04 17.64 -12.58
CA CYS A 44 -4.54 17.02 -13.79
C CYS A 44 -4.63 18.05 -14.92
N ARG A 45 -3.48 18.50 -15.45
CA ARG A 45 -3.49 19.29 -16.69
C ARG A 45 -4.23 18.48 -17.76
N ALA A 46 -5.03 19.14 -18.59
CA ALA A 46 -5.83 18.51 -19.64
C ALA A 46 -5.03 17.59 -20.61
N THR A 47 -3.71 17.75 -20.67
CA THR A 47 -2.79 16.95 -21.48
C THR A 47 -2.13 15.79 -20.73
N SER A 48 -2.30 15.67 -19.41
CA SER A 48 -1.67 14.62 -18.59
C SER A 48 -2.65 13.50 -18.27
N THR A 49 -2.33 12.29 -18.68
CA THR A 49 -3.05 11.04 -18.34
C THR A 49 -2.71 10.50 -16.94
N ARG A 50 -2.02 11.31 -16.11
CA ARG A 50 -1.56 10.92 -14.77
C ARG A 50 -2.71 11.02 -13.78
N THR A 51 -2.89 9.95 -12.99
CA THR A 51 -3.78 9.96 -11.84
C THR A 51 -2.96 10.36 -10.63
N TYR A 52 -3.24 11.53 -10.06
CA TYR A 52 -2.60 11.93 -8.82
C TYR A 52 -3.31 11.30 -7.64
N LEU A 53 -2.55 10.69 -6.75
CA LEU A 53 -3.02 10.25 -5.45
C LEU A 53 -3.07 11.45 -4.51
N GLU A 54 -4.06 11.48 -3.61
CA GLU A 54 -4.17 12.49 -2.57
C GLU A 54 -2.85 12.66 -1.77
N PRO A 55 -2.56 13.89 -1.28
CA PRO A 55 -1.31 14.22 -0.57
C PRO A 55 -1.24 13.66 0.87
N ASN A 56 -1.97 12.59 1.17
CA ASN A 56 -1.91 11.91 2.46
C ASN A 56 -0.54 11.23 2.68
N TRP A 57 0.23 11.00 1.60
CA TRP A 57 1.58 10.44 1.66
C TRP A 57 2.57 11.34 0.91
N SER A 58 3.70 11.62 1.56
CA SER A 58 4.77 12.43 0.96
C SER A 58 5.61 11.60 -0.01
N THR A 59 5.74 10.29 0.25
CA THR A 59 6.60 9.37 -0.51
C THR A 59 5.93 8.05 -0.85
N LEU A 60 6.36 7.43 -1.96
CA LEU A 60 5.86 6.11 -2.38
C LEU A 60 6.21 5.02 -1.36
N THR A 61 7.29 5.21 -0.60
CA THR A 61 7.69 4.30 0.47
C THR A 61 6.65 4.29 1.60
N GLU A 62 6.17 5.46 2.03
CA GLU A 62 5.10 5.56 3.05
C GLU A 62 3.81 4.91 2.55
N LEU A 63 3.47 5.13 1.29
CA LEU A 63 2.33 4.49 0.63
C LEU A 63 2.44 2.95 0.68
N TYR A 64 3.62 2.40 0.39
CA TYR A 64 3.88 0.96 0.48
C TYR A 64 3.91 0.45 1.92
N SER A 65 4.39 1.24 2.88
CA SER A 65 4.27 0.91 4.31
C SER A 65 2.81 0.84 4.75
N PHE A 66 1.95 1.73 4.26
CA PHE A 66 0.51 1.69 4.50
C PHE A 66 -0.12 0.42 3.90
N TYR A 67 0.21 0.10 2.64
CA TYR A 67 -0.21 -1.14 1.99
C TYR A 67 0.17 -2.40 2.79
N GLN A 68 1.41 -2.47 3.28
CA GLN A 68 1.89 -3.61 4.07
C GLN A 68 1.11 -3.74 5.39
N LYS A 69 0.78 -2.63 6.05
CA LYS A 69 -0.03 -2.62 7.27
C LYS A 69 -1.44 -3.14 7.00
N GLN A 70 -2.09 -2.62 5.96
CA GLN A 70 -3.44 -3.05 5.60
C GLN A 70 -3.48 -4.54 5.20
N ALA A 71 -2.52 -5.00 4.40
CA ALA A 71 -2.39 -6.42 4.09
C ALA A 71 -2.15 -7.26 5.35
N ALA A 72 -1.38 -6.78 6.33
CA ALA A 72 -1.19 -7.49 7.59
C ALA A 72 -2.47 -7.56 8.44
N GLU A 73 -3.26 -6.48 8.48
CA GLU A 73 -4.58 -6.42 9.14
C GLU A 73 -5.57 -7.40 8.50
N ASP A 74 -5.61 -7.43 7.17
CA ASP A 74 -6.42 -8.36 6.39
C ASP A 74 -5.85 -9.80 6.35
N ASN A 75 -4.76 -10.06 7.08
CA ASN A 75 -4.06 -11.34 7.13
C ASN A 75 -3.62 -11.85 5.74
N ILE A 76 -3.38 -10.94 4.80
CA ILE A 76 -2.95 -11.19 3.44
C ILE A 76 -1.44 -11.02 3.27
N LYS A 77 -0.83 -11.93 2.50
CA LYS A 77 0.58 -11.76 2.12
C LYS A 77 0.70 -10.69 1.03
N HIS A 78 1.28 -9.55 1.39
CA HIS A 78 1.52 -8.45 0.48
C HIS A 78 2.50 -8.82 -0.66
N PHE A 79 2.41 -8.09 -1.76
CA PHE A 79 3.37 -8.15 -2.85
C PHE A 79 4.69 -7.43 -2.49
N SER A 80 5.75 -7.72 -3.26
CA SER A 80 7.03 -7.02 -3.12
C SER A 80 6.95 -5.59 -3.65
N TRP A 81 7.86 -4.74 -3.18
CA TRP A 81 8.02 -3.36 -3.65
C TRP A 81 8.14 -3.27 -5.18
N THR A 82 8.89 -4.17 -5.81
CA THR A 82 9.08 -4.17 -7.26
C THR A 82 7.76 -4.31 -7.99
N HIS A 83 6.94 -5.29 -7.58
CA HIS A 83 5.61 -5.51 -8.17
C HIS A 83 4.69 -4.30 -7.93
N PHE A 84 4.70 -3.79 -6.70
CA PHE A 84 3.94 -2.59 -6.32
C PHE A 84 4.28 -1.38 -7.21
N SER A 85 5.57 -1.06 -7.34
CA SER A 85 6.04 0.08 -8.12
C SER A 85 5.77 -0.07 -9.62
N GLN A 86 5.83 -1.29 -10.16
CA GLN A 86 5.49 -1.57 -11.56
C GLN A 86 4.00 -1.36 -11.83
N GLU A 87 3.14 -1.82 -10.94
CA GLU A 87 1.68 -1.67 -11.08
C GLU A 87 1.24 -0.20 -10.96
N LEU A 88 1.84 0.57 -10.05
CA LEU A 88 1.61 2.02 -10.00
C LEU A 88 2.02 2.73 -11.29
N LYS A 89 3.19 2.39 -11.85
CA LYS A 89 3.66 2.94 -13.13
C LYS A 89 2.71 2.58 -14.28
N LYS A 90 2.27 1.32 -14.33
CA LYS A 90 1.33 0.81 -15.34
C LYS A 90 -0.02 1.55 -15.30
N ARG A 91 -0.51 1.86 -14.09
CA ARG A 91 -1.73 2.65 -13.88
C ARG A 91 -1.53 4.16 -13.99
N ASN A 92 -0.31 4.64 -14.29
CA ASN A 92 0.06 6.06 -14.29
C ASN A 92 -0.32 6.79 -12.99
N MET A 93 -0.25 6.08 -11.86
CA MET A 93 -0.56 6.61 -10.53
C MET A 93 0.71 7.19 -9.92
N THR A 94 0.69 8.48 -9.61
CA THR A 94 1.81 9.17 -8.97
C THR A 94 1.31 9.95 -7.77
N LEU A 95 2.11 10.04 -6.72
CA LEU A 95 1.79 10.92 -5.60
C LEU A 95 1.76 12.37 -6.08
N PHE A 96 0.78 13.13 -5.59
CA PHE A 96 0.79 14.56 -5.80
C PHE A 96 2.03 15.16 -5.12
N GLN A 97 2.73 16.02 -5.85
CA GLN A 97 3.86 16.77 -5.33
C GLN A 97 3.57 18.23 -5.62
N ASN A 98 3.46 19.03 -4.56
CA ASN A 98 3.22 20.45 -4.70
C ASN A 98 4.46 21.11 -5.33
N ARG A 99 4.25 21.93 -6.36
CA ARG A 99 5.36 22.62 -7.06
C ARG A 99 6.16 23.54 -6.14
N LYS A 100 5.55 24.03 -5.05
CA LYS A 100 6.24 24.91 -4.08
C LYS A 100 7.39 24.22 -3.35
N ASP A 101 7.38 22.89 -3.25
CA ASP A 101 8.40 22.09 -2.58
C ASP A 101 9.47 21.54 -3.55
N GLN A 102 9.40 21.92 -4.84
CA GLN A 102 10.30 21.42 -5.88
C GLN A 102 11.30 22.50 -6.30
N CYS A 103 12.58 22.13 -6.28
CA CYS A 103 13.70 22.95 -6.75
C CYS A 103 13.51 23.36 -8.22
N ASP A 104 13.57 24.67 -8.52
CA ASP A 104 13.47 25.23 -9.87
C ASP A 104 14.48 24.61 -10.85
N THR A 105 15.67 24.26 -10.36
CA THR A 105 16.75 23.65 -11.15
C THR A 105 16.37 22.27 -11.69
N CYS A 106 15.53 21.50 -10.99
CA CYS A 106 15.12 20.17 -11.43
C CYS A 106 14.03 20.19 -12.51
N PHE A 107 13.34 21.33 -12.68
CA PHE A 107 12.23 21.50 -13.64
C PHE A 107 12.64 22.20 -14.94
N ALA A 108 13.83 22.80 -15.00
CA ALA A 108 14.30 23.55 -16.17
C ALA A 108 14.48 22.71 -17.45
N PHE A 109 14.47 21.38 -17.34
CA PHE A 109 14.75 20.45 -18.46
C PHE A 109 13.68 19.37 -18.68
N THR A 110 12.42 19.58 -18.23
CA THR A 110 11.32 18.62 -18.48
C THR A 110 10.41 19.05 -19.62
#